data_AF-A0A151YZY8-F1
#
_entry.id   AF-A0A151YZY8-F1
#
_cell.length_a   1.000
_cell.length_b   1.000
_cell.length_c   1.000
_cell.angle_alpha   90.00
_cell.angle_beta   90.00
_cell.angle_gamma   90.00
#
_symmetry.space_group_name_H-M   'P 1'
#
loop_
_entity.id
_entity.type
_entity.pdbx_description
1 polymer ?
#
loop_
_entity_poly.entity_id
_entity_poly.type
_entity_poly.pdbx_seq_one_letter_code
_entity_poly.pdbx_strand_id
1 'polypeptide(L)'
;MEKANRSHQLVENYRKTLNWENSTMQHSVDTPLGVRIIDIADPKTLKAVEHKTTTKTDGSRGYFSRDVHIRDELEKDKYLVQVENWDITWVFENADASQPLINELKAAGIKVEFR
;
A
#
# COMPACT_ATOMS: atom_id res chain seq x y z
N MET A 1 -12.82 -5.90 16.87
CA MET A 1 -11.50 -5.31 17.19
C MET A 1 -10.33 -6.19 16.78
N GLU A 2 -10.41 -7.52 16.94
CA GLU A 2 -9.29 -8.44 16.62
C GLU A 2 -8.75 -8.34 15.18
N LYS A 3 -9.62 -8.23 14.16
CA LYS A 3 -9.20 -8.16 12.74
C LYS A 3 -8.38 -6.90 12.40
N ALA A 4 -8.81 -5.73 12.88
CA ALA A 4 -8.08 -4.48 12.69
C ALA A 4 -6.71 -4.54 13.38
N ASN A 5 -6.66 -5.18 14.55
CA ASN A 5 -5.41 -5.39 15.28
C ASN A 5 -4.43 -6.29 14.51
N ARG A 6 -4.93 -7.34 13.86
CA ARG A 6 -4.10 -8.26 13.06
C ARG A 6 -3.55 -7.60 11.79
N SER A 7 -4.38 -6.86 11.04
CA SER A 7 -3.91 -6.15 9.85
C SER A 7 -2.80 -5.14 10.23
N HIS A 8 -3.02 -4.37 11.29
CA HIS A 8 -2.03 -3.43 11.80
C HIS A 8 -0.73 -4.11 12.22
N GLN A 9 -0.80 -5.27 12.90
CA GLN A 9 0.38 -6.06 13.25
C GLN A 9 1.15 -6.57 12.03
N LEU A 10 0.46 -7.00 10.97
CA LEU A 10 1.10 -7.44 9.72
C LEU A 10 1.86 -6.29 9.06
N VAL A 11 1.23 -5.12 8.94
CA VAL A 11 1.87 -3.91 8.40
C VAL A 11 3.09 -3.50 9.25
N GLU A 12 2.96 -3.48 10.57
CA GLU A 12 4.08 -3.15 11.48
C GLU A 12 5.23 -4.17 11.36
N ASN A 13 4.92 -5.46 11.22
CA ASN A 13 5.93 -6.49 11.02
C ASN A 13 6.65 -6.30 9.69
N TYR A 14 5.91 -6.00 8.61
CA TYR A 14 6.52 -5.71 7.32
C TYR A 14 7.40 -4.46 7.39
N ARG A 15 6.93 -3.37 8.02
CA ARG A 15 7.69 -2.13 8.21
C ARG A 15 9.06 -2.37 8.83
N LYS A 16 9.14 -3.22 9.86
CA LYS A 16 10.40 -3.57 10.54
C LYS A 16 11.43 -4.21 9.61
N THR A 17 11.01 -4.78 8.48
CA THR A 17 11.92 -5.39 7.48
C THR A 17 12.52 -4.39 6.51
N LEU A 18 11.94 -3.20 6.36
CA LEU A 18 12.34 -2.21 5.34
C LEU A 18 13.64 -1.47 5.67
N ASN A 19 14.12 -1.53 6.92
CA ASN A 19 15.29 -0.79 7.41
C ASN A 19 15.26 0.72 7.07
N TRP A 20 14.07 1.33 7.15
CA TRP A 20 13.86 2.77 6.93
C TRP A 20 13.86 3.50 8.26
N GLU A 21 14.87 4.35 8.49
CA GLU A 21 15.08 5.06 9.76
C GLU A 21 13.88 5.93 10.19
N ASN A 22 13.19 6.56 9.23
CA ASN A 22 12.09 7.48 9.50
C ASN A 22 10.73 6.89 9.10
N SER A 23 10.63 5.55 9.05
CA SER A 23 9.37 4.90 8.71
C SER A 23 8.30 5.12 9.79
N THR A 24 7.13 5.53 9.33
CA THR A 24 5.90 5.74 10.10
C THR A 24 4.80 4.88 9.51
N MET A 25 3.77 4.58 10.31
CA MET A 25 2.57 3.90 9.83
C MET A 25 1.39 4.86 9.72
N GLN A 26 0.46 4.56 8.81
CA GLN A 26 -0.78 5.35 8.60
C GLN A 26 -0.47 6.85 8.40
N HIS A 27 0.49 7.13 7.53
CA HIS A 27 0.94 8.49 7.25
C HIS A 27 -0.06 9.21 6.35
N SER A 28 -0.60 10.33 6.83
CA SER A 28 -1.51 11.17 6.05
C SER A 28 -0.75 12.13 5.15
N VAL A 29 -1.13 12.17 3.87
CA VAL A 29 -0.64 13.11 2.86
C VAL A 29 -1.85 13.78 2.21
N ASP A 30 -1.84 15.11 2.15
CA ASP A 30 -2.87 15.86 1.43
C ASP A 30 -2.61 15.77 -0.08
N THR A 31 -3.66 15.44 -0.84
CA THR A 31 -3.62 15.46 -2.30
C THR A 31 -4.79 16.30 -2.84
N PRO A 32 -4.75 16.77 -4.10
CA PRO A 32 -5.92 17.39 -4.74
C PRO A 32 -7.16 16.48 -4.82
N LEU A 33 -6.97 15.17 -4.63
CA LEU A 33 -8.02 14.15 -4.62
C LEU A 33 -8.51 13.81 -3.19
N GLY A 34 -8.09 14.60 -2.20
CA GLY A 34 -8.37 14.39 -0.79
C GLY A 34 -7.21 13.75 -0.03
N VAL A 35 -7.43 13.47 1.26
CA VAL A 35 -6.39 12.88 2.12
C VAL A 35 -6.10 11.44 1.70
N ARG A 36 -4.82 11.12 1.58
CA ARG A 36 -4.30 9.75 1.41
C ARG A 36 -3.65 9.31 2.72
N ILE A 37 -4.12 8.21 3.30
CA ILE A 37 -3.51 7.58 4.48
C ILE A 37 -2.70 6.38 3.99
N ILE A 38 -1.37 6.50 3.94
CA ILE A 38 -0.47 5.45 3.45
C ILE A 38 -0.11 4.49 4.59
N ASP A 39 -0.15 3.18 4.34
CA ASP A 39 0.12 2.17 5.37
C ASP A 39 1.49 2.33 6.02
N ILE A 40 2.55 2.53 5.24
CA ILE A 40 3.90 2.79 5.71
C ILE A 40 4.54 3.88 4.84
N ALA A 41 5.17 4.87 5.47
CA ALA A 41 5.89 5.92 4.75
C ALA A 41 7.18 6.31 5.46
N ASP A 42 8.22 6.65 4.70
CA ASP A 42 9.37 7.46 5.13
C ASP A 42 9.26 8.84 4.43
N PRO A 43 8.66 9.84 5.10
CA PRO A 43 8.40 11.15 4.49
C PRO A 43 9.69 11.93 4.18
N LYS A 44 10.81 11.60 4.82
CA LYS A 44 12.09 12.27 4.57
C LYS A 44 12.68 11.86 3.22
N THR A 45 12.48 10.60 2.84
CA THR A 45 12.97 10.05 1.57
C THR A 45 11.88 9.86 0.52
N LEU A 46 10.64 10.28 0.82
CA LEU A 46 9.45 10.14 -0.02
C LEU A 46 9.20 8.70 -0.48
N LYS A 47 9.51 7.72 0.38
CA LYS A 47 9.24 6.32 0.11
C LYS A 47 7.96 5.89 0.82
N ALA A 48 7.18 5.06 0.16
CA ALA A 48 5.91 4.60 0.70
C ALA A 48 5.60 3.16 0.31
N VAL A 49 4.88 2.48 1.19
CA VAL A 49 4.31 1.15 0.94
C VAL A 49 2.83 1.19 1.24
N GLU A 50 2.04 0.74 0.28
CA GLU A 50 0.66 0.29 0.50
C GLU A 50 0.69 -1.24 0.67
N HIS A 51 0.16 -1.74 1.78
CA HIS A 51 0.34 -3.13 2.19
C HIS A 51 -1.00 -3.89 2.21
N LYS A 52 -1.26 -4.61 1.12
CA LYS A 52 -2.47 -5.41 0.93
C LYS A 52 -2.23 -6.84 1.43
N THR A 53 -2.95 -7.24 2.47
CA THR A 53 -2.83 -8.58 3.07
C THR A 53 -4.19 -9.17 3.48
N THR A 54 -4.23 -10.50 3.60
CA THR A 54 -5.40 -11.23 4.10
C THR A 54 -5.36 -11.35 5.61
N THR A 55 -6.51 -11.17 6.27
CA THR A 55 -6.65 -11.40 7.72
C THR A 55 -7.22 -12.79 8.05
N LYS A 56 -7.42 -13.64 7.04
CA LYS A 56 -7.97 -14.99 7.22
C LYS A 56 -7.01 -15.86 8.05
N THR A 57 -7.55 -16.75 8.86
CA THR A 57 -6.80 -17.62 9.78
C THR A 57 -6.54 -19.01 9.21
N ASP A 58 -7.22 -19.37 8.11
CA ASP A 58 -7.15 -20.67 7.44
C ASP A 58 -5.95 -20.79 6.48
N GLY A 59 -5.09 -19.77 6.41
CA GLY A 59 -3.95 -19.71 5.51
C GLY A 59 -4.31 -19.44 4.04
N SER A 60 -5.59 -19.21 3.73
CA SER A 60 -5.99 -18.87 2.37
C SER A 60 -5.53 -17.47 1.97
N ARG A 61 -5.08 -17.35 0.72
CA ARG A 61 -4.60 -16.08 0.16
C ARG A 61 -5.75 -15.08 -0.01
N GLY A 62 -5.42 -13.80 0.13
CA GLY A 62 -6.28 -12.69 -0.25
C GLY A 62 -6.35 -12.54 -1.77
N TYR A 63 -7.36 -11.82 -2.25
CA TYR A 63 -7.43 -11.42 -3.65
C TYR A 63 -7.95 -9.99 -3.73
N PHE A 64 -7.17 -9.12 -4.37
CA PHE A 64 -7.49 -7.71 -4.53
C PHE A 64 -7.79 -7.40 -6.00
N SER A 65 -8.81 -6.60 -6.24
CA SER A 65 -9.23 -6.20 -7.58
C SER A 65 -9.59 -4.73 -7.61
N ARG A 66 -9.84 -4.16 -8.79
CA ARG A 66 -10.16 -2.73 -8.97
C ARG A 66 -11.59 -2.40 -8.52
N ASP A 67 -11.88 -2.57 -7.24
CA ASP A 67 -13.09 -1.99 -6.66
C ASP A 67 -12.92 -0.47 -6.47
N VAL A 68 -14.01 0.20 -6.07
CA VAL A 68 -14.05 1.66 -5.92
C VAL A 68 -13.01 2.18 -4.92
N HIS A 69 -12.74 1.42 -3.86
CA HIS A 69 -11.80 1.83 -2.81
C HIS A 69 -10.35 1.71 -3.30
N ILE A 70 -10.01 0.58 -3.92
CA ILE A 70 -8.68 0.37 -4.52
C ILE A 70 -8.40 1.40 -5.61
N ARG A 71 -9.42 1.80 -6.37
CA ARG A 71 -9.28 2.84 -7.39
C ARG A 71 -8.98 4.21 -6.80
N ASP A 72 -9.66 4.59 -5.73
CA ASP A 72 -9.41 5.87 -5.03
C ASP A 72 -7.97 5.95 -4.50
N GLU A 73 -7.49 4.88 -3.88
CA GLU A 73 -6.10 4.78 -3.41
C GLU A 73 -5.10 4.85 -4.58
N LEU A 74 -5.36 4.12 -5.67
CA LEU A 74 -4.50 4.13 -6.85
C LEU A 74 -4.45 5.52 -7.48
N GLU A 75 -5.57 6.23 -7.59
CA GLU A 75 -5.61 7.57 -8.20
C GLU A 75 -4.79 8.58 -7.35
N LYS A 76 -4.88 8.49 -6.02
CA LYS A 76 -4.05 9.28 -5.10
C LYS A 76 -2.57 8.91 -5.18
N ASP A 77 -2.24 7.63 -5.15
CA ASP A 77 -0.86 7.16 -5.25
C ASP A 77 -0.23 7.50 -6.59
N LYS A 78 -1.01 7.44 -7.68
CA LYS A 78 -0.58 7.88 -9.00
C LYS A 78 -0.21 9.36 -8.99
N TYR A 79 -1.02 10.22 -8.36
CA TYR A 79 -0.67 11.63 -8.20
C TYR A 79 0.64 11.79 -7.41
N LEU A 80 0.78 11.08 -6.29
CA LEU A 80 1.97 11.14 -5.45
C LEU A 80 3.24 10.70 -6.19
N VAL A 81 3.17 9.64 -6.99
CA VAL A 81 4.32 9.18 -7.80
C VAL A 81 4.62 10.16 -8.93
N GLN A 82 3.61 10.60 -9.68
CA GLN A 82 3.81 11.33 -10.93
C GLN A 82 4.06 12.83 -10.74
N VAL A 83 3.58 13.41 -9.65
CA VAL A 83 3.62 14.86 -9.40
C VAL A 83 4.48 15.19 -8.18
N GLU A 84 4.32 14.44 -7.09
CA GLU A 84 5.02 14.70 -5.82
C GLU A 84 6.29 13.85 -5.65
N ASN A 85 6.66 13.07 -6.68
CA ASN A 85 7.90 12.29 -6.74
C ASN A 85 8.07 11.27 -5.60
N TRP A 86 6.96 10.69 -5.12
CA TRP A 86 7.02 9.57 -4.17
C TRP A 86 7.46 8.28 -4.87
N ASP A 87 8.27 7.49 -4.17
CA ASP A 87 8.61 6.11 -4.55
C ASP A 87 7.67 5.14 -3.81
N ILE A 88 6.56 4.79 -4.46
CA ILE A 88 5.49 3.95 -3.89
C ILE A 88 5.62 2.51 -4.38
N THR A 89 5.53 1.56 -3.44
CA THR A 89 5.41 0.12 -3.71
C THR A 89 4.11 -0.42 -3.14
N TRP A 90 3.31 -1.09 -3.96
CA TRP A 90 2.18 -1.89 -3.49
C TRP A 90 2.63 -3.32 -3.22
N VAL A 91 2.55 -3.74 -1.97
CA VAL A 91 2.94 -5.07 -1.51
C VAL A 91 1.68 -5.90 -1.28
N PHE A 92 1.59 -7.03 -1.97
CA PHE A 92 0.55 -8.02 -1.79
C PHE A 92 1.12 -9.21 -1.00
N GLU A 93 0.98 -9.18 0.33
CA GLU A 93 1.48 -10.22 1.24
C GLU A 93 0.38 -11.25 1.50
N ASN A 94 0.68 -12.54 1.28
CA ASN A 94 -0.30 -13.62 1.36
C ASN A 94 -1.55 -13.32 0.52
N ALA A 95 -1.38 -12.63 -0.60
CA ALA A 95 -2.47 -12.17 -1.43
C ALA A 95 -2.05 -12.06 -2.89
N ASP A 96 -3.03 -12.21 -3.76
CA ASP A 96 -2.90 -11.98 -5.19
C ASP A 96 -3.70 -10.75 -5.61
N ALA A 97 -3.39 -10.23 -6.80
CA ALA A 97 -4.05 -9.08 -7.38
C ALA A 97 -4.51 -9.39 -8.81
N SER A 98 -5.62 -8.79 -9.22
CA SER A 98 -6.09 -8.95 -10.59
C SER A 98 -5.11 -8.33 -11.59
N GLN A 99 -4.94 -8.96 -12.75
CA GLN A 99 -4.06 -8.43 -13.80
C GLN A 99 -4.40 -6.98 -14.22
N PRO A 100 -5.69 -6.58 -14.33
CA PRO A 100 -6.04 -5.19 -14.59
C PRO A 100 -5.51 -4.21 -13.54
N LEU A 101 -5.57 -4.57 -12.25
CA LEU A 101 -5.02 -3.72 -11.18
C LEU A 101 -3.49 -3.59 -11.30
N ILE A 102 -2.80 -4.71 -11.50
CA ILE A 102 -1.33 -4.72 -11.66
C ILE A 102 -0.90 -3.84 -12.84
N ASN A 103 -1.63 -3.90 -13.95
CA ASN A 103 -1.33 -3.10 -15.14
C ASN A 103 -1.49 -1.60 -14.86
N GLU A 104 -2.53 -1.20 -14.13
CA GLU A 104 -2.75 0.21 -13.77
C GLU A 104 -1.70 0.75 -12.81
N LEU A 105 -1.31 -0.04 -11.80
CA LEU A 105 -0.22 0.31 -10.87
C LEU A 105 1.09 0.55 -11.64
N LYS A 106 1.46 -0.38 -12.53
CA LYS A 106 2.66 -0.25 -13.35
C LYS A 106 2.60 0.94 -14.30
N ALA A 107 1.45 1.18 -14.93
CA ALA A 107 1.25 2.34 -15.79
C ALA A 107 1.32 3.67 -15.03
N ALA A 108 1.00 3.67 -13.74
CA ALA A 108 1.16 4.82 -12.85
C ALA A 108 2.61 5.03 -12.39
N GLY A 109 3.52 4.09 -12.65
CA GLY A 109 4.90 4.10 -12.13
C GLY A 109 5.04 3.51 -10.73
N ILE A 110 3.98 2.89 -10.20
CA ILE A 110 3.97 2.26 -8.87
C ILE A 110 4.57 0.86 -8.97
N LYS A 111 5.50 0.54 -8.06
CA LYS A 111 6.14 -0.78 -7.97
C LYS A 111 5.16 -1.78 -7.37
N VAL A 112 5.26 -3.04 -7.78
CA VAL A 112 4.39 -4.12 -7.29
C VAL A 112 5.26 -5.28 -6.81
N GLU A 113 5.02 -5.73 -5.59
CA GLU A 113 5.69 -6.89 -4.98
C GLU A 113 4.65 -7.88 -4.46
N PHE A 114 4.93 -9.17 -4.63
CA PHE A 114 4.14 -10.27 -4.08
C PHE A 114 4.97 -11.03 -3.06
N ARG A 115 4.36 -11.35 -1.92
CA ARG A 115 4.98 -12.11 -0.82
C ARG A 115 4.07 -13.20 -0.28
#